data_AF-A0A2M8PN58-F1
#
_entry.id   AF-A0A2M8PN58-F1
#
_cell.length_a   1.000
_cell.length_b   1.000
_cell.length_c   1.000
_cell.angle_alpha   90.00
_cell.angle_beta   90.00
_cell.angle_gamma   90.00
#
_symmetry.space_group_name_H-M   'P 1'
#
loop_
_entity.id
_entity.type
_entity.pdbx_description
1 polymer ?
#
loop_
_entity_poly.entity_id
_entity_poly.type
_entity_poly.pdbx_seq_one_letter_code
_entity_poly.pdbx_strand_id
1 'polypeptide(L)'
;EEFNREAANFEETCLKSLRAFESKRELTELFYKAFDGTEVLPLSFQEEYQQLKETEPIRAAELLVPISYGRLHQLRGLNRVMSDTGEYPVVVDVPYDSELGLDFNELSKQTFGVNIT
;
A
#
# COMPACT_ATOMS: atom_id res chain seq x y z
N GLU A 1 -5.79 -6.68 -29.09
CA GLU A 1 -5.43 -8.12 -28.94
C GLU A 1 -4.75 -8.40 -27.60
N GLU A 2 -3.79 -7.57 -27.17
CA GLU A 2 -3.13 -7.68 -25.86
C GLU A 2 -4.10 -7.70 -24.66
N PHE A 3 -5.09 -6.81 -24.62
CA PHE A 3 -6.10 -6.77 -23.55
C PHE A 3 -6.85 -8.10 -23.36
N ASN A 4 -7.27 -8.75 -24.45
CA ASN A 4 -8.02 -10.01 -24.37
C ASN A 4 -7.16 -11.17 -23.86
N ARG A 5 -5.86 -11.13 -24.16
CA ARG A 5 -4.88 -12.12 -23.68
C ARG A 5 -4.63 -11.94 -22.18
N GLU A 6 -4.42 -10.70 -21.73
CA GLU A 6 -4.22 -10.41 -20.31
C GLU A 6 -5.48 -10.71 -19.49
N ALA A 7 -6.67 -10.44 -20.04
CA ALA A 7 -7.95 -10.80 -19.40
C ALA A 7 -8.12 -12.32 -19.23
N ALA A 8 -7.79 -13.10 -20.27
CA ALA A 8 -7.87 -14.57 -20.19
C ALA A 8 -6.88 -15.15 -19.18
N ASN A 9 -5.63 -14.64 -19.16
CA ASN A 9 -4.62 -15.04 -18.19
C ASN A 9 -5.06 -14.73 -16.74
N PHE A 10 -5.69 -13.57 -16.51
CA PHE A 10 -6.20 -13.19 -15.21
C PHE A 10 -7.36 -14.10 -14.76
N GLU A 11 -8.31 -14.40 -15.66
CA GLU A 11 -9.43 -15.29 -15.35
C GLU A 11 -8.95 -16.69 -14.97
N GLU A 12 -8.00 -17.24 -15.73
CA GLU A 12 -7.48 -18.60 -15.48
C GLU A 12 -6.62 -18.67 -14.21
N THR A 13 -5.73 -17.70 -14.01
CA THR A 13 -4.75 -17.76 -12.92
C THR A 13 -5.29 -17.24 -11.61
N CYS A 14 -6.10 -16.16 -11.63
CA CYS A 14 -6.62 -15.53 -10.42
C CYS A 14 -8.03 -16.03 -10.11
N LEU A 15 -8.98 -15.94 -11.04
CA LEU A 15 -10.39 -16.20 -10.70
C LEU A 15 -10.70 -17.69 -10.52
N LYS A 16 -10.15 -18.57 -11.37
CA LYS A 16 -10.40 -20.02 -11.28
C LYS A 16 -9.60 -20.72 -10.17
N SER A 17 -8.54 -20.10 -9.65
CA SER A 17 -7.73 -20.64 -8.55
C SER A 17 -8.20 -20.19 -7.16
N LEU A 18 -9.03 -19.14 -7.09
CA LEU A 18 -9.64 -18.66 -5.85
C LEU A 18 -10.73 -19.64 -5.38
N ARG A 19 -10.41 -20.44 -4.36
CA ARG A 19 -11.41 -21.18 -3.57
C ARG A 19 -11.79 -20.38 -2.34
N ALA A 20 -13.07 -20.44 -1.97
CA ALA A 20 -13.55 -19.82 -0.74
C ALA A 20 -12.74 -20.32 0.47
N PHE A 21 -12.27 -19.38 1.30
CA PHE A 21 -11.49 -19.60 2.52
C PHE A 21 -10.07 -20.17 2.34
N GLU A 22 -9.50 -20.19 1.13
CA GLU A 22 -8.12 -20.63 0.88
C GLU A 22 -7.24 -19.43 0.46
N SER A 23 -6.81 -18.62 1.44
CA SER A 23 -5.91 -17.48 1.21
C SER A 23 -4.47 -17.96 0.97
N LYS A 24 -4.17 -18.33 -0.27
CA LYS A 24 -2.78 -18.61 -0.68
C LYS A 24 -2.02 -17.29 -0.82
N ARG A 25 -0.95 -17.13 -0.04
CA ARG A 25 -0.08 -15.94 -0.04
C ARG A 25 0.43 -15.59 -1.44
N GLU A 26 0.70 -16.62 -2.26
CA GLU A 26 1.11 -16.47 -3.67
C GLU A 26 0.02 -15.86 -4.57
N LEU A 27 -1.26 -16.21 -4.34
CA LEU A 27 -2.39 -15.63 -5.07
C LEU A 27 -2.64 -14.19 -4.66
N THR A 28 -2.42 -13.87 -3.38
CA THR A 28 -2.47 -12.50 -2.87
C THR A 28 -1.45 -11.61 -3.58
N GLU A 29 -0.21 -12.07 -3.72
CA GLU A 29 0.84 -11.34 -4.44
C GLU A 29 0.50 -11.16 -5.94
N LEU A 30 -0.04 -12.20 -6.60
CA LEU A 30 -0.49 -12.12 -8.00
C LEU A 30 -1.67 -11.16 -8.21
N PHE A 31 -2.64 -11.18 -7.30
CA PHE A 31 -3.78 -10.26 -7.33
C PHE A 31 -3.34 -8.81 -7.15
N TYR A 32 -2.48 -8.52 -6.16
CA TYR A 32 -1.97 -7.17 -5.98
C TYR A 32 -1.08 -6.72 -7.13
N LYS A 33 -0.33 -7.61 -7.77
CA LYS A 33 0.43 -7.31 -8.99
C LYS A 33 -0.49 -6.97 -10.18
N ALA A 34 -1.67 -7.58 -10.26
CA ALA A 34 -2.64 -7.32 -11.32
C ALA A 34 -3.37 -5.97 -11.16
N PHE A 35 -3.55 -5.49 -9.92
CA PHE A 35 -4.27 -4.24 -9.63
C PHE A 35 -3.38 -3.05 -9.23
N ASP A 36 -2.08 -3.27 -8.98
CA ASP A 36 -1.01 -2.31 -8.64
C ASP A 36 -1.40 -1.12 -7.74
N GLY A 37 -2.38 -1.33 -6.85
CA GLY A 37 -2.92 -0.30 -5.97
C GLY A 37 -3.28 -0.87 -4.61
N THR A 38 -2.87 -0.16 -3.57
CA THR A 38 -3.25 -0.38 -2.16
C THR A 38 -3.30 0.97 -1.46
N GLU A 39 -3.88 1.02 -0.27
CA GLU A 39 -4.04 2.25 0.50
C GLU A 39 -3.21 2.18 1.78
N VAL A 40 -2.56 3.29 2.12
CA VAL A 40 -1.77 3.45 3.34
C VAL A 40 -2.19 4.70 4.08
N LEU A 41 -1.99 4.69 5.40
CA LEU A 41 -2.19 5.87 6.23
C LEU A 41 -0.83 6.54 6.48
N PRO A 42 -0.62 7.79 6.05
CA PRO A 42 0.56 8.56 6.45
C PRO A 42 0.57 8.73 7.98
N LEU A 43 1.74 8.60 8.59
CA LEU A 43 1.90 8.73 10.05
C LEU A 43 1.34 10.06 10.58
N SER A 44 1.46 11.14 9.80
CA SER A 44 0.91 12.46 10.13
C SER A 44 -0.61 12.48 10.34
N PHE A 45 -1.34 11.53 9.74
CA PHE A 45 -2.80 11.43 9.85
C PHE A 45 -3.26 10.36 10.86
N GLN A 46 -2.33 9.71 11.57
CA GLN A 46 -2.68 8.61 12.46
C GLN A 46 -3.62 9.05 13.59
N GLU A 47 -3.34 10.19 14.24
CA GLU A 47 -4.17 10.68 15.34
C GLU A 47 -5.58 11.05 14.86
N GLU A 48 -5.68 11.78 13.75
CA GLU A 48 -6.95 12.18 13.15
C GLU A 48 -7.77 10.96 12.72
N TYR A 49 -7.13 9.97 12.09
CA TYR A 49 -7.77 8.72 11.72
C TYR A 49 -8.36 7.99 12.92
N GLN A 50 -7.63 7.89 14.04
CA GLN A 50 -8.12 7.21 15.24
C GLN A 50 -9.33 7.92 15.86
N GLN A 51 -9.38 9.26 15.79
CA GLN A 51 -10.53 10.03 16.26
C GLN A 51 -11.77 9.83 15.39
N LEU A 52 -11.58 9.73 14.07
CA LEU A 52 -12.69 9.61 13.10
C LEU A 52 -13.14 8.17 12.89
N LYS A 53 -12.29 7.17 13.13
CA LYS A 53 -12.53 5.76 12.78
C LYS A 53 -13.87 5.22 13.29
N GLU A 54 -14.22 5.52 14.54
CA GLU A 54 -15.43 4.99 15.18
C GLU A 54 -16.67 5.88 14.96
N THR A 55 -16.47 7.19 14.79
CA THR A 55 -17.56 8.19 14.73
C THR A 55 -17.96 8.53 13.30
N GLU A 56 -16.98 8.66 12.41
CA GLU A 56 -17.10 9.11 11.02
C GLU A 56 -16.20 8.26 10.09
N PRO A 57 -16.46 6.95 9.94
CA PRO A 57 -15.57 6.03 9.22
C PRO A 57 -15.34 6.39 7.75
N ILE A 58 -16.30 7.05 7.10
CA ILE A 58 -16.16 7.54 5.73
C ILE A 58 -15.07 8.61 5.65
N ARG A 59 -15.04 9.54 6.60
CA ARG A 59 -14.03 10.61 6.65
C ARG A 59 -12.67 10.07 7.08
N ALA A 60 -12.64 9.06 7.96
CA ALA A 60 -11.41 8.35 8.26
C ALA A 60 -10.81 7.70 7.01
N ALA A 61 -11.64 7.14 6.12
CA ALA A 61 -11.17 6.55 4.86
C ALA A 61 -10.57 7.58 3.89
N GLU A 62 -11.00 8.85 3.92
CA GLU A 62 -10.46 9.93 3.08
C GLU A 62 -8.99 10.27 3.42
N LEU A 63 -8.51 9.91 4.61
CA LEU A 63 -7.12 10.11 5.04
C LEU A 63 -6.17 9.06 4.46
N LEU A 64 -6.70 8.00 3.86
CA LEU A 64 -5.90 6.96 3.24
C LEU A 64 -5.41 7.42 1.87
N VAL A 65 -4.13 7.13 1.60
CA VAL A 65 -3.45 7.55 0.38
C VAL A 65 -3.17 6.33 -0.50
N PRO A 66 -3.63 6.31 -1.76
CA PRO A 66 -3.36 5.20 -2.67
C PRO A 66 -1.89 5.20 -3.10
N ILE A 67 -1.25 4.03 -3.01
CA ILE A 67 0.11 3.77 -3.48
C ILE A 67 0.17 2.44 -4.22
N SER A 68 1.21 2.24 -5.04
CA SER A 68 1.42 0.93 -5.66
C SER A 68 1.89 -0.10 -4.64
N TYR A 69 1.58 -1.38 -4.90
CA TYR A 69 2.03 -2.47 -4.04
C TYR A 69 3.56 -2.55 -4.00
N GLY A 70 4.22 -2.25 -5.12
CA GLY A 70 5.68 -2.13 -5.18
C GLY A 70 6.25 -1.07 -4.23
N ARG A 71 5.60 0.09 -4.12
CA ARG A 71 5.98 1.13 -3.15
C ARG A 71 5.78 0.65 -1.72
N LEU A 72 4.66 -0.02 -1.42
CA LEU A 72 4.45 -0.59 -0.09
C LEU A 72 5.53 -1.62 0.27
N HIS A 73 5.90 -2.49 -0.68
CA HIS A 73 6.99 -3.45 -0.49
C HIS A 73 8.33 -2.75 -0.23
N GLN A 74 8.64 -1.67 -0.97
CA GLN A 74 9.83 -0.85 -0.73
C GLN A 74 9.82 -0.26 0.69
N LEU A 75 8.70 0.29 1.15
CA LEU A 75 8.57 0.85 2.51
C LEU A 75 8.79 -0.20 3.60
N ARG A 76 8.30 -1.44 3.40
CA ARG A 76 8.59 -2.56 4.31
C ARG A 76 10.08 -2.85 4.37
N GLY A 77 10.77 -2.89 3.22
CA GLY A 77 12.22 -3.08 3.16
C GLY A 77 13.03 -1.95 3.81
N LEU A 78 12.49 -0.73 3.86
CA LEU A 78 13.10 0.45 4.49
C LEU A 78 12.69 0.63 5.97
N ASN A 79 11.95 -0.32 6.57
CA ASN A 79 11.40 -0.21 7.93
C ASN A 79 10.57 1.08 8.15
N ARG A 80 9.84 1.52 7.11
CA ARG A 80 8.94 2.68 7.16
C ARG A 80 7.48 2.33 7.42
N VAL A 81 7.17 1.05 7.60
CA VAL A 81 5.83 0.60 8.03
C VAL A 81 5.81 0.53 9.55
N MET A 82 4.90 1.28 10.17
CA MET A 82 4.80 1.43 11.64
C MET A 82 3.73 0.52 12.25
N SER A 83 2.75 0.09 11.46
CA SER A 83 1.68 -0.83 11.88
C SER A 83 2.16 -2.28 11.96
N ASP A 84 1.52 -3.08 12.81
CA ASP A 84 1.84 -4.50 12.93
C ASP A 84 1.42 -5.31 11.70
N THR A 85 2.01 -6.49 11.53
CA THR A 85 1.65 -7.39 10.43
C THR A 85 0.20 -7.86 10.57
N GLY A 86 -0.65 -7.47 9.60
CA GLY A 86 -2.07 -7.83 9.58
C GLY A 86 -2.99 -6.73 10.12
N GLU A 87 -2.43 -5.62 10.62
CA GLU A 87 -3.20 -4.46 11.03
C GLU A 87 -3.65 -3.62 9.81
N TYR A 88 -4.84 -3.03 9.90
CA TYR A 88 -5.39 -2.12 8.90
C TYR A 88 -5.89 -0.82 9.59
N PRO A 89 -5.59 0.37 9.03
CA PRO A 89 -4.80 0.59 7.82
C PRO A 89 -3.30 0.39 8.05
N VAL A 90 -2.55 0.16 6.97
CA VAL A 90 -1.09 0.08 7.05
C VAL A 90 -0.54 1.50 7.27
N VAL A 91 0.08 1.75 8.41
CA VAL A 91 0.63 3.06 8.77
C VAL A 91 2.06 3.18 8.26
N VAL A 92 2.36 4.27 7.56
CA VAL A 92 3.68 4.51 6.97
C VAL A 92 4.29 5.83 7.43
N ASP A 93 5.56 5.79 7.83
CA ASP A 93 6.36 6.97 8.18
C ASP A 93 7.01 7.54 6.91
N VAL A 94 6.20 8.27 6.16
CA VAL A 94 6.60 8.96 4.92
C VAL A 94 5.99 10.37 4.97
N PRO A 95 6.77 11.43 4.70
CA PRO A 95 6.23 12.79 4.64
C PRO A 95 5.09 12.88 3.62
N TYR A 96 4.02 13.57 4.02
CA TYR A 96 2.87 13.83 3.17
C TYR A 96 2.74 15.33 2.94
N ASP A 97 2.61 15.72 1.69
CA ASP A 97 2.29 17.07 1.25
C ASP A 97 0.92 17.06 0.55
N SER A 98 0.08 18.07 0.82
CA SER A 98 -1.28 18.09 0.27
C SER A 98 -1.34 18.34 -1.24
N GLU A 99 -0.30 18.93 -1.83
CA GLU A 99 -0.22 19.22 -3.27
C GLU A 99 0.52 18.10 -4.02
N LEU A 100 1.59 17.56 -3.43
CA LEU A 100 2.48 16.58 -4.06
C LEU A 100 2.20 15.13 -3.64
N GLY A 101 1.45 14.92 -2.55
CA GLY A 101 1.17 13.62 -1.96
C GLY A 101 2.33 13.09 -1.11
N LEU A 102 2.49 11.77 -1.08
CA LEU A 102 3.58 11.12 -0.36
C LEU A 102 4.93 11.41 -1.02
N ASP A 103 5.87 12.00 -0.28
CA ASP A 103 7.21 12.29 -0.78
C ASP A 103 8.16 11.09 -0.59
N PHE A 104 8.36 10.35 -1.68
CA PHE A 104 9.28 9.21 -1.71
C PHE A 104 10.74 9.61 -1.99
N ASN A 105 11.03 10.88 -2.35
CA ASN A 105 12.41 11.31 -2.64
C ASN A 105 13.26 11.35 -1.37
N GLU A 106 12.66 11.68 -0.22
CA GLU A 106 13.33 11.61 1.09
C GLU A 106 13.78 10.18 1.45
N LEU A 107 13.15 9.14 0.90
CA LEU A 107 13.54 7.74 1.13
C LEU A 107 14.85 7.36 0.41
N SER A 108 15.13 8.01 -0.72
CA SER A 108 16.36 7.79 -1.49
C SER A 108 17.59 8.38 -0.82
N LYS A 109 17.43 9.51 -0.12
CA LYS A 109 18.52 10.21 0.59
C LYS A 109 19.07 9.44 1.78
N GLN A 110 18.30 8.51 2.35
CA GLN A 110 18.73 7.71 3.49
C GLN A 110 19.28 6.33 3.11
N THR A 111 18.87 5.78 1.96
CA THR A 111 19.41 4.51 1.45
C THR A 111 20.85 4.69 0.94
N PHE A 112 21.17 5.87 0.42
CA PHE A 112 22.54 6.27 0.12
C PHE A 112 23.07 7.10 1.29
N GLY A 113 23.75 6.44 2.23
CA GLY A 113 24.58 7.10 3.23
C GLY A 113 25.69 7.91 2.56
N VAL A 114 25.34 9.08 2.03
CA VAL A 114 26.30 10.11 1.65
C VAL A 114 26.30 11.11 2.80
N ASN A 115 27.14 10.81 3.79
CA ASN A 115 27.74 11.86 4.62
C ASN A 115 28.52 12.78 3.66
N ILE A 116 27.94 13.91 3.25
CA ILE A 116 28.74 15.03 2.78
C ILE A 116 29.05 15.85 4.03
N THR A 117 30.32 15.81 4.43
CA THR A 117 30.94 16.76 5.36
C THR A 117 30.91 18.16 4.78
#